data_AF-A0A5C3FFT7-F1
#
_entry.id   AF-A0A5C3FFT7-F1
#
_cell.length_a   1.000
_cell.length_b   1.000
_cell.length_c   1.000
_cell.angle_alpha   90.00
_cell.angle_beta   90.00
_cell.angle_gamma   90.00
#
_symmetry.space_group_name_H-M   'P 1'
#
loop_
_entity.id
_entity.type
_entity.pdbx_description
1 polymer ?
#
loop_
_entity_poly.entity_id
_entity_poly.type
_entity_poly.pdbx_seq_one_letter_code
_entity_poly.pdbx_strand_id
1 'polypeptide(L)'
;MPSNYRPLTGKSKARSASAVEVAGRVLTIFSAGFVAVAVLCSFGTPSSSSLRPQGWKLPSIRAGSSGARCDPFAQPGYVESPHSAGELASWRTFDSSCPPSDLFARLVSTLGHRTSADPSQIAPHLSSDLKSSPDSERIAAIAGNRTVLLIGDHHVDRTLVEHFCTLVGRKAVKIDRAHPWGDALDAAAKSNGQATAVDADVALAHFCHVPEYDLLLTSVYSFGADHAETWKSQRLYNAPTRFESRITDLYQPLLAAMASSTYTSPALPKPRLRREPDLVIFNSGLWDLARWASDDIDSGASLIDNLSEQRILWWRGRMVDILTALRKTWKRSRIVWRNTHFPLASEANTVEWFLGTEGAVKKNHPLYHSNRISQLNNAQRSLLEPQGDDVAKGYLDRSARMPVDVHGVDFANLILGQDQHQLDPLTPSLSPAGSIFAELVLWNLQAAVEGR
;
A
#
# COMPACT_ATOMS: atom_id res chain seq x y z
N MET A 1 77.83 -67.24 -33.35
CA MET A 1 76.63 -67.73 -34.07
C MET A 1 76.21 -69.02 -33.39
N PRO A 2 74.99 -69.12 -32.82
CA PRO A 2 73.80 -69.42 -33.61
C PRO A 2 72.47 -68.75 -33.14
N SER A 3 71.53 -68.71 -34.10
CA SER A 3 70.06 -68.81 -34.03
C SER A 3 69.34 -68.79 -32.66
N ASN A 4 68.26 -67.99 -32.56
CA ASN A 4 66.97 -68.52 -32.12
C ASN A 4 65.76 -67.71 -32.67
N TYR A 5 64.92 -68.44 -33.39
CA TYR A 5 63.62 -68.07 -33.98
C TYR A 5 62.47 -68.43 -33.01
N ARG A 6 61.32 -67.71 -33.13
CA ARG A 6 59.90 -68.07 -32.86
C ARG A 6 59.13 -67.13 -31.89
N PRO A 7 57.79 -67.01 -31.99
CA PRO A 7 56.99 -66.72 -33.19
C PRO A 7 55.87 -65.68 -32.93
N LEU A 8 55.36 -65.11 -34.03
CA LEU A 8 54.12 -64.35 -34.12
C LEU A 8 52.90 -65.27 -33.93
N THR A 9 52.27 -65.29 -32.75
CA THR A 9 50.83 -65.54 -32.58
C THR A 9 50.39 -65.14 -31.16
N GLY A 10 49.96 -63.89 -30.99
CA GLY A 10 49.22 -63.42 -29.82
C GLY A 10 47.78 -63.14 -30.22
N LYS A 11 46.85 -63.95 -29.70
CA LYS A 11 45.40 -63.92 -29.96
C LYS A 11 44.80 -62.51 -29.81
N SER A 12 43.95 -62.11 -30.75
CA SER A 12 43.15 -60.89 -30.65
C SER A 12 42.26 -60.94 -29.42
N LYS A 13 42.48 -60.05 -28.44
CA LYS A 13 41.46 -59.71 -27.46
C LYS A 13 40.70 -58.49 -27.98
N ALA A 14 39.41 -58.65 -28.22
CA ALA A 14 38.50 -57.55 -28.47
C ALA A 14 38.61 -56.55 -27.30
N ARG A 15 39.10 -55.34 -27.58
CA ARG A 15 39.11 -54.24 -26.62
C ARG A 15 37.65 -53.82 -26.39
N SER A 16 37.15 -54.02 -25.17
CA SER A 16 35.89 -53.41 -24.75
C SER A 16 36.03 -51.89 -24.83
N ALA A 17 35.11 -51.23 -25.53
CA ALA A 17 35.06 -49.77 -25.61
C ALA A 17 35.11 -49.16 -24.21
N SER A 18 35.96 -48.15 -24.01
CA SER A 18 36.08 -47.47 -22.73
C SER A 18 34.77 -46.73 -22.41
N ALA A 19 34.44 -46.57 -21.13
CA ALA A 19 33.23 -45.86 -20.70
C ALA A 19 33.13 -44.44 -21.31
N VAL A 20 34.28 -43.82 -21.63
CA VAL A 20 34.38 -42.52 -22.29
C VAL A 20 33.91 -42.60 -23.75
N GLU A 21 34.22 -43.67 -24.47
CA GLU A 21 33.76 -43.87 -25.85
C GLU A 21 32.25 -44.14 -25.90
N VAL A 22 31.72 -44.86 -24.91
CA VAL A 22 30.26 -45.07 -24.76
C VAL A 22 29.56 -43.76 -24.44
N ALA A 23 30.08 -42.97 -23.50
CA ALA A 23 29.52 -41.66 -23.15
C ALA A 23 29.54 -40.69 -24.34
N GLY A 24 30.63 -40.66 -25.11
CA GLY A 24 30.74 -39.86 -26.32
C GLY A 24 29.72 -40.24 -27.39
N ARG A 25 29.49 -41.54 -27.60
CA ARG A 25 28.47 -42.03 -28.54
C ARG A 25 27.05 -41.67 -28.09
N VAL A 26 26.74 -41.80 -26.81
CA VAL A 26 25.42 -41.42 -26.26
C VAL A 26 25.16 -39.92 -26.43
N LEU A 27 26.14 -39.07 -26.12
CA LEU A 27 26.01 -37.63 -26.28
C LEU A 27 25.79 -37.24 -27.75
N THR A 28 26.53 -37.88 -28.67
CA THR A 28 26.43 -37.63 -30.10
C THR A 28 25.06 -38.04 -30.65
N ILE A 29 24.52 -39.19 -30.22
CA ILE A 29 23.18 -39.64 -30.61
C ILE A 29 22.11 -38.69 -30.06
N PHE A 30 22.26 -38.24 -28.81
CA PHE A 30 21.33 -37.27 -28.21
C PHE A 30 21.33 -35.93 -28.95
N SER A 31 22.51 -35.39 -29.26
CA SER A 31 22.63 -34.14 -30.04
C SER A 31 22.06 -34.28 -31.45
N ALA A 32 22.30 -35.42 -32.13
CA ALA A 32 21.73 -35.68 -33.44
C ALA A 32 20.18 -35.78 -33.38
N GLY A 33 19.64 -36.43 -32.35
CA GLY A 33 18.20 -36.52 -32.12
C GLY A 33 17.56 -35.15 -31.87
N PHE A 34 18.19 -34.31 -31.06
CA PHE A 34 17.70 -32.95 -30.78
C PHE A 34 17.67 -32.08 -32.04
N VAL A 35 18.75 -32.12 -32.85
CA VAL A 35 18.80 -31.37 -34.11
C VAL A 35 17.75 -31.89 -35.10
N ALA A 36 17.56 -33.20 -35.22
CA ALA A 36 16.53 -33.76 -36.09
C ALA A 36 15.11 -33.32 -35.67
N VAL A 37 14.80 -33.30 -34.37
CA VAL A 37 13.51 -32.81 -33.85
C VAL A 37 13.33 -31.32 -34.13
N ALA A 38 14.35 -30.49 -33.87
CA ALA A 38 14.28 -29.06 -34.13
C ALA A 38 14.06 -28.75 -35.63
N VAL A 39 14.70 -29.51 -36.51
CA VAL A 39 14.53 -29.40 -37.96
C VAL A 39 13.14 -29.87 -38.39
N LEU A 40 12.63 -30.99 -37.86
CA LEU A 40 11.27 -31.46 -38.14
C LEU A 40 10.19 -30.48 -37.66
N CYS A 41 10.39 -29.85 -36.49
CA CYS A 41 9.52 -28.78 -36.00
C CYS A 41 9.58 -27.52 -36.88
N SER A 42 10.69 -27.29 -37.59
CA SER A 42 10.85 -26.15 -38.50
C SER A 42 10.23 -26.38 -39.88
N PHE A 43 9.99 -27.64 -40.27
CA PHE A 43 9.32 -28.02 -41.53
C PHE A 43 7.81 -28.23 -41.39
N GLY A 44 7.25 -28.05 -40.18
CA GLY A 44 5.80 -27.98 -39.98
C GLY A 44 5.22 -26.72 -40.61
N THR A 45 4.79 -26.80 -41.87
CA THR A 45 4.03 -25.74 -42.53
C THR A 45 2.78 -25.40 -41.70
N PRO A 46 2.55 -24.13 -41.33
CA PRO A 46 1.35 -23.75 -40.62
C PRO A 46 0.14 -24.00 -41.50
N SER A 47 -0.80 -24.80 -41.00
CA SER A 47 -2.11 -24.97 -41.60
C SER A 47 -2.76 -23.59 -41.75
N SER A 48 -2.99 -23.18 -42.99
CA SER A 48 -3.61 -21.93 -43.38
C SER A 48 -5.10 -21.94 -43.01
N SER A 49 -5.42 -21.67 -41.74
CA SER A 49 -6.72 -21.12 -41.37
C SER A 49 -6.62 -19.59 -41.40
N SER A 50 -7.44 -19.00 -42.26
CA SER A 50 -7.52 -17.56 -42.54
C SER A 50 -7.67 -16.71 -41.27
N LEU A 51 -6.61 -16.01 -40.88
CA LEU A 51 -6.70 -14.85 -40.00
C LEU A 51 -6.72 -13.60 -40.87
N ARG A 52 -7.91 -13.03 -41.05
CA ARG A 52 -8.09 -11.65 -41.50
C ARG A 52 -7.25 -10.73 -40.60
N PRO A 53 -6.66 -9.64 -41.12
CA PRO A 53 -5.99 -8.66 -40.28
C PRO A 53 -7.06 -8.02 -39.39
N GLN A 54 -7.11 -8.43 -38.13
CA GLN A 54 -7.82 -7.68 -37.11
C GLN A 54 -7.07 -6.36 -36.96
N GLY A 55 -7.71 -5.31 -37.47
CA GLY A 55 -7.34 -3.94 -37.14
C GLY A 55 -7.13 -3.81 -35.63
N TRP A 56 -6.22 -2.92 -35.27
CA TRP A 56 -5.77 -2.69 -33.93
C TRP A 56 -6.97 -2.55 -32.99
N LYS A 57 -7.24 -3.61 -32.24
CA LYS A 57 -8.11 -3.51 -31.08
C LYS A 57 -7.25 -2.87 -30.01
N LEU A 58 -7.39 -1.56 -29.85
CA LEU A 58 -7.12 -0.88 -28.60
C LEU A 58 -7.63 -1.77 -27.45
N PRO A 59 -6.91 -1.91 -26.34
CA PRO A 59 -7.41 -2.63 -25.19
C PRO A 59 -8.79 -2.05 -24.87
N SER A 60 -9.82 -2.87 -25.00
CA SER A 60 -11.10 -2.56 -24.40
C SER A 60 -10.81 -2.51 -22.91
N ILE A 61 -10.64 -1.30 -22.38
CA ILE A 61 -11.09 -0.97 -21.03
C ILE A 61 -12.46 -1.63 -20.95
N ARG A 62 -12.65 -2.59 -20.04
CA ARG A 62 -13.97 -3.11 -19.76
C ARG A 62 -14.79 -1.93 -19.21
N ALA A 63 -15.42 -1.18 -20.12
CA ALA A 63 -16.69 -0.55 -19.84
C ALA A 63 -17.61 -1.64 -19.31
N GLY A 64 -18.33 -1.31 -18.25
CA GLY A 64 -18.90 -2.24 -17.29
C GLY A 64 -19.57 -3.47 -17.88
N SER A 65 -19.41 -4.59 -17.18
CA SER A 65 -20.51 -5.54 -17.09
C SER A 65 -21.75 -4.74 -16.70
N SER A 66 -22.84 -4.93 -17.43
CA SER A 66 -24.12 -4.22 -17.35
C SER A 66 -24.87 -4.47 -16.03
N GLY A 67 -24.24 -4.07 -14.93
CA GLY A 67 -24.66 -4.26 -13.54
C GLY A 67 -23.66 -3.72 -12.50
N ALA A 68 -22.43 -3.35 -12.89
CA ALA A 68 -21.46 -2.73 -11.98
C ALA A 68 -21.56 -1.20 -12.01
N ARG A 69 -21.92 -0.60 -10.86
CA ARG A 69 -21.86 0.86 -10.64
C ARG A 69 -20.44 1.35 -10.92
N CYS A 70 -20.31 2.42 -11.71
CA CYS A 70 -19.01 2.99 -12.07
C CYS A 70 -18.20 3.42 -10.83
N ASP A 71 -16.87 3.22 -10.86
CA ASP A 71 -15.93 3.75 -9.89
C ASP A 71 -15.27 5.05 -10.42
N PRO A 72 -15.67 6.23 -9.93
CA PRO A 72 -15.16 7.50 -10.45
C PRO A 72 -13.66 7.68 -10.19
N PHE A 73 -13.11 7.05 -9.15
CA PHE A 73 -11.69 7.16 -8.81
C PHE A 73 -10.78 6.26 -9.65
N ALA A 74 -11.36 5.32 -10.38
CA ALA A 74 -10.66 4.51 -11.38
C ALA A 74 -10.79 5.07 -12.80
N GLN A 75 -11.63 6.10 -13.02
CA GLN A 75 -11.81 6.72 -14.33
C GLN A 75 -10.88 7.93 -14.50
N PRO A 76 -10.38 8.17 -15.73
CA PRO A 76 -9.72 9.42 -16.08
C PRO A 76 -10.60 10.64 -15.78
N GLY A 77 -9.98 11.70 -15.25
CA GLY A 77 -10.69 12.87 -14.78
C GLY A 77 -9.76 14.03 -14.44
N TYR A 78 -10.30 15.00 -13.72
CA TYR A 78 -9.58 16.19 -13.27
C TYR A 78 -10.10 16.65 -11.89
N VAL A 79 -9.23 17.38 -11.18
CA VAL A 79 -9.61 18.05 -9.93
C VAL A 79 -10.44 19.28 -10.28
N GLU A 80 -11.67 19.33 -9.76
CA GLU A 80 -12.45 20.55 -9.75
C GLU A 80 -12.16 21.32 -8.47
N SER A 81 -11.54 22.49 -8.63
CA SER A 81 -11.28 23.41 -7.52
C SER A 81 -12.58 24.04 -7.02
N PRO A 82 -12.68 24.31 -5.71
CA PRO A 82 -13.82 25.04 -5.15
C PRO A 82 -13.92 26.45 -5.74
N HIS A 83 -15.12 26.87 -6.12
CA HIS A 83 -15.39 28.20 -6.68
C HIS A 83 -15.68 29.25 -5.60
N SER A 84 -15.98 28.80 -4.38
CA SER A 84 -16.24 29.65 -3.22
C SER A 84 -15.58 29.15 -1.95
N ALA A 85 -15.37 30.05 -0.99
CA ALA A 85 -14.83 29.71 0.32
C ALA A 85 -15.80 28.77 1.06
N GLY A 86 -15.36 27.54 1.35
CA GLY A 86 -16.17 26.52 2.02
C GLY A 86 -16.67 25.39 1.11
N GLU A 87 -16.48 25.49 -0.21
CA GLU A 87 -16.68 24.36 -1.11
C GLU A 87 -15.56 23.32 -0.99
N LEU A 88 -15.93 22.05 -1.17
CA LEU A 88 -15.00 20.92 -1.16
C LEU A 88 -14.51 20.68 -2.59
N ALA A 89 -13.20 20.47 -2.75
CA ALA A 89 -12.66 20.03 -4.03
C ALA A 89 -13.19 18.62 -4.36
N SER A 90 -13.44 18.35 -5.64
CA SER A 90 -13.96 17.06 -6.10
C SER A 90 -13.16 16.50 -7.28
N TRP A 91 -13.19 15.17 -7.43
CA TRP A 91 -12.65 14.50 -8.62
C TRP A 91 -13.77 14.29 -9.64
N ARG A 92 -13.67 14.95 -10.80
CA ARG A 92 -14.63 14.82 -11.89
C ARG A 92 -14.08 13.96 -12.99
N THR A 93 -14.84 12.96 -13.42
CA THR A 93 -14.49 12.11 -14.55
C THR A 93 -14.78 12.85 -15.87
N PHE A 94 -14.09 12.46 -16.94
CA PHE A 94 -14.47 12.92 -18.29
C PHE A 94 -15.70 12.19 -18.83
N ASP A 95 -16.05 11.03 -18.26
CA ASP A 95 -17.19 10.23 -18.66
C ASP A 95 -18.45 10.64 -17.89
N SER A 96 -19.37 11.31 -18.59
CA SER A 96 -20.66 11.72 -18.03
C SER A 96 -21.52 10.57 -17.46
N SER A 97 -21.28 9.32 -17.87
CA SER A 97 -21.96 8.14 -17.32
C SER A 97 -21.42 7.71 -15.95
N CYS A 98 -20.28 8.28 -15.54
CA CYS A 98 -19.61 8.01 -14.28
C CYS A 98 -19.49 9.30 -13.43
N PRO A 99 -20.59 9.76 -12.81
CA PRO A 99 -20.58 11.03 -12.07
C PRO A 99 -19.61 10.99 -10.87
N PRO A 100 -19.12 12.16 -10.42
CA PRO A 100 -18.32 12.26 -9.21
C PRO A 100 -19.09 11.72 -8.00
N SER A 101 -18.35 11.16 -7.03
CA SER A 101 -18.92 10.77 -5.74
C SER A 101 -19.20 12.02 -4.89
N ASP A 102 -20.28 11.98 -4.12
CA ASP A 102 -20.77 13.10 -3.29
C ASP A 102 -21.02 12.71 -1.81
N LEU A 103 -20.49 11.56 -1.38
CA LEU A 103 -20.70 11.00 -0.05
C LEU A 103 -20.14 11.89 1.05
N PHE A 104 -18.97 12.49 0.83
CA PHE A 104 -18.34 13.37 1.80
C PHE A 104 -19.00 14.74 1.85
N ALA A 105 -19.39 15.29 0.70
CA ALA A 105 -20.22 16.49 0.66
C ALA A 105 -21.54 16.28 1.43
N ARG A 106 -22.21 15.13 1.23
CA ARG A 106 -23.41 14.75 1.98
C ARG A 106 -23.12 14.61 3.48
N LEU A 107 -22.04 13.92 3.88
CA LEU A 107 -21.62 13.82 5.28
C LEU A 107 -21.48 15.22 5.90
N VAL A 108 -20.68 16.11 5.31
CA VAL A 108 -20.48 17.46 5.83
C VAL A 108 -21.80 18.24 5.91
N SER A 109 -22.67 18.11 4.91
CA SER A 109 -23.99 18.77 4.92
C SER A 109 -24.90 18.30 6.07
N THR A 110 -24.86 16.99 6.40
CA THR A 110 -25.65 16.41 7.50
C THR A 110 -25.14 16.80 8.88
N LEU A 111 -23.84 17.07 8.99
CA LEU A 111 -23.22 17.59 10.21
C LEU A 111 -23.54 19.07 10.44
N GLY A 112 -24.09 19.74 9.41
CA GLY A 112 -24.58 21.12 9.36
C GLY A 112 -24.13 21.99 10.51
N HIS A 113 -23.11 22.84 10.30
CA HIS A 113 -22.51 23.76 11.28
C HIS A 113 -23.49 24.09 12.42
N ARG A 114 -23.40 23.40 13.55
CA ARG A 114 -24.15 23.75 14.76
C ARG A 114 -23.78 25.20 15.10
N THR A 115 -24.61 26.16 14.71
CA THR A 115 -24.41 27.61 14.85
C THR A 115 -24.52 28.10 16.29
N SER A 116 -24.30 27.26 17.31
CA SER A 116 -24.27 27.73 18.70
C SER A 116 -23.29 27.02 19.63
N ALA A 117 -22.62 25.96 19.21
CA ALA A 117 -21.60 25.30 20.00
C ALA A 117 -20.44 24.93 19.08
N ASP A 118 -19.24 25.38 19.42
CA ASP A 118 -18.00 24.99 18.76
C ASP A 118 -18.00 23.45 18.60
N PRO A 119 -18.02 22.91 17.37
CA PRO A 119 -18.10 21.48 17.15
C PRO A 119 -16.95 20.67 17.76
N SER A 120 -15.84 21.33 18.13
CA SER A 120 -14.74 20.74 18.91
C SER A 120 -15.07 20.53 20.40
N GLN A 121 -16.17 21.10 20.89
CA GLN A 121 -16.66 20.97 22.27
C GLN A 121 -17.72 19.85 22.44
N ILE A 122 -18.11 19.17 21.37
CA ILE A 122 -19.01 18.01 21.46
C ILE A 122 -18.25 16.87 22.14
N ALA A 123 -18.70 16.45 23.32
CA ALA A 123 -18.04 15.39 24.05
C ALA A 123 -18.11 14.08 23.23
N PRO A 124 -16.98 13.38 22.97
CA PRO A 124 -16.93 12.22 22.06
C PRO A 124 -17.84 11.05 22.45
N HIS A 125 -18.24 10.96 23.73
CA HIS A 125 -19.10 9.91 24.26
C HIS A 125 -20.60 10.23 24.16
N LEU A 126 -21.00 11.45 23.80
CA LEU A 126 -22.40 11.83 23.69
C LEU A 126 -22.94 11.52 22.29
N SER A 127 -24.10 10.87 22.24
CA SER A 127 -24.86 10.71 21.00
C SER A 127 -25.37 12.08 20.57
N SER A 128 -24.96 12.52 19.39
CA SER A 128 -25.47 13.75 18.79
C SER A 128 -26.71 13.38 17.97
N ASP A 129 -27.89 13.82 18.40
CA ASP A 129 -29.13 13.55 17.67
C ASP A 129 -29.12 14.32 16.34
N LEU A 130 -28.94 13.58 15.24
CA LEU A 130 -29.11 14.10 13.88
C LEU A 130 -30.59 14.19 13.53
N LYS A 131 -30.98 15.26 12.84
CA LYS A 131 -32.31 15.31 12.21
C LYS A 131 -32.35 14.25 11.12
N SER A 132 -33.33 13.34 11.20
CA SER A 132 -33.58 12.36 10.12
C SER A 132 -33.87 13.11 8.82
N SER A 133 -33.12 12.73 7.80
CA SER A 133 -33.20 13.15 6.42
C SER A 133 -32.72 11.98 5.54
N PRO A 134 -33.11 11.93 4.26
CA PRO A 134 -32.64 10.90 3.34
C PRO A 134 -31.11 10.80 3.29
N ASP A 135 -30.42 11.95 3.38
CA ASP A 135 -28.96 12.00 3.40
C ASP A 135 -28.37 11.47 4.71
N SER A 136 -28.92 11.88 5.86
CA SER A 136 -28.43 11.36 7.14
C SER A 136 -28.64 9.85 7.27
N GLU A 137 -29.72 9.31 6.73
CA GLU A 137 -29.99 7.87 6.73
C GLU A 137 -29.03 7.11 5.80
N ARG A 138 -28.77 7.66 4.61
CA ARG A 138 -27.80 7.09 3.67
C ARG A 138 -26.38 7.09 4.24
N ILE A 139 -25.96 8.20 4.85
CA ILE A 139 -24.65 8.28 5.51
C ILE A 139 -24.59 7.38 6.74
N ALA A 140 -25.66 7.27 7.53
CA ALA A 140 -25.72 6.33 8.64
C ALA A 140 -25.58 4.87 8.18
N ALA A 141 -26.16 4.49 7.05
CA ALA A 141 -25.99 3.15 6.49
C ALA A 141 -24.53 2.85 6.11
N ILE A 142 -23.77 3.86 5.65
CA ILE A 142 -22.38 3.72 5.21
C ILE A 142 -21.41 3.83 6.39
N ALA A 143 -21.50 4.92 7.16
CA ALA A 143 -20.53 5.33 8.18
C ALA A 143 -20.94 4.97 9.61
N GLY A 144 -22.19 4.56 9.83
CA GLY A 144 -22.75 4.22 11.13
C GLY A 144 -21.96 3.14 11.86
N ASN A 145 -21.34 3.50 12.99
CA ASN A 145 -20.55 2.60 13.83
C ASN A 145 -19.50 1.83 13.01
N ARG A 146 -18.71 2.58 12.26
CA ARG A 146 -17.62 2.06 11.43
C ARG A 146 -16.24 2.49 11.93
N THR A 147 -15.25 1.63 11.71
CA THR A 147 -13.85 1.94 12.00
C THR A 147 -13.03 1.83 10.71
N VAL A 148 -12.33 2.89 10.36
CA VAL A 148 -11.40 2.94 9.23
C VAL A 148 -9.98 3.03 9.78
N LEU A 149 -9.11 2.13 9.32
CA LEU A 149 -7.70 2.07 9.71
C LEU A 149 -6.81 2.46 8.54
N LEU A 150 -6.05 3.54 8.68
CA LEU A 150 -4.97 3.91 7.77
C LEU A 150 -3.66 3.34 8.31
N ILE A 151 -2.89 2.69 7.45
CA ILE A 151 -1.57 2.17 7.77
C ILE A 151 -0.58 2.70 6.73
N GLY A 152 0.37 3.51 7.17
CA GLY A 152 1.36 4.08 6.26
C GLY A 152 2.40 4.92 6.95
N ASP A 153 2.71 6.07 6.36
CA ASP A 153 3.72 6.99 6.86
C ASP A 153 3.13 7.99 7.87
N HIS A 154 3.96 8.37 8.83
CA HIS A 154 3.57 9.23 9.93
C HIS A 154 3.39 10.71 9.57
N HIS A 155 3.94 11.22 8.46
CA HIS A 155 3.61 12.56 7.98
C HIS A 155 2.30 12.53 7.20
N VAL A 156 2.23 11.67 6.18
CA VAL A 156 1.11 11.69 5.23
C VAL A 156 -0.18 11.17 5.86
N ASP A 157 -0.17 9.98 6.45
CA ASP A 157 -1.39 9.33 6.94
C ASP A 157 -1.91 9.98 8.23
N ARG A 158 -1.02 10.56 9.05
CA ARG A 158 -1.43 11.46 10.14
C ARG A 158 -2.20 12.64 9.58
N THR A 159 -1.61 13.36 8.62
CA THR A 159 -2.21 14.59 8.12
C THR A 159 -3.48 14.35 7.30
N LEU A 160 -3.61 13.22 6.61
CA LEU A 160 -4.88 12.85 5.99
C LEU A 160 -6.01 12.60 7.01
N VAL A 161 -5.71 12.06 8.19
CA VAL A 161 -6.68 11.96 9.30
C VAL A 161 -6.99 13.35 9.87
N GLU A 162 -5.99 14.22 10.05
CA GLU A 162 -6.18 15.60 10.49
C GLU A 162 -7.04 16.41 9.52
N HIS A 163 -6.84 16.21 8.22
CA HIS A 163 -7.64 16.81 7.17
C HIS A 163 -9.08 16.36 7.22
N PHE A 164 -9.32 15.04 7.28
CA PHE A 164 -10.67 14.52 7.42
C PHE A 164 -11.37 15.17 8.62
N CYS A 165 -10.69 15.23 9.76
CA CYS A 165 -11.20 15.85 10.98
C CYS A 165 -11.53 17.33 10.79
N THR A 166 -10.60 18.09 10.21
CA THR A 166 -10.78 19.52 9.97
C THR A 166 -12.00 19.77 9.08
N LEU A 167 -12.17 18.98 8.02
CA LEU A 167 -13.28 19.11 7.06
C LEU A 167 -14.65 18.78 7.68
N VAL A 168 -14.71 17.88 8.67
CA VAL A 168 -15.95 17.59 9.42
C VAL A 168 -16.13 18.49 10.65
N GLY A 169 -15.28 19.52 10.80
CA GLY A 169 -15.31 20.43 11.94
C GLY A 169 -14.94 19.75 13.26
N ARG A 170 -13.93 18.89 13.27
CA ARG A 170 -13.41 18.20 14.45
C ARG A 170 -11.89 18.37 14.53
N LYS A 171 -11.32 18.00 15.67
CA LYS A 171 -9.88 17.98 15.87
C LYS A 171 -9.39 16.54 15.98
N ALA A 172 -8.34 16.20 15.24
CA ALA A 172 -7.70 14.91 15.40
C ALA A 172 -7.01 14.81 16.77
N VAL A 173 -7.03 13.62 17.35
CA VAL A 173 -6.48 13.34 18.67
C VAL A 173 -5.26 12.43 18.51
N LYS A 174 -4.16 12.84 19.15
CA LYS A 174 -2.92 12.07 19.24
C LYS A 174 -3.07 10.95 20.26
N ILE A 175 -2.66 9.74 19.88
CA ILE A 175 -2.51 8.59 20.77
C ILE A 175 -1.01 8.41 21.02
N ASP A 176 -0.53 8.96 22.12
CA ASP A 176 0.80 8.66 22.67
C ASP A 176 0.67 7.63 23.80
N ARG A 177 1.75 7.36 24.54
CA ARG A 177 1.71 6.39 25.65
C ARG A 177 0.88 6.83 26.84
N ALA A 178 0.70 8.13 27.04
CA ALA A 178 -0.12 8.65 28.13
C ALA A 178 -1.62 8.54 27.81
N HIS A 179 -1.97 8.39 26.53
CA HIS A 179 -3.34 8.16 26.10
C HIS A 179 -3.86 6.79 26.60
N PRO A 180 -5.13 6.66 27.04
CA PRO A 180 -5.66 5.38 27.55
C PRO A 180 -5.54 4.20 26.59
N TRP A 181 -5.66 4.44 25.28
CA TRP A 181 -5.41 3.40 24.26
C TRP A 181 -3.93 3.15 23.98
N GLY A 182 -3.04 4.10 24.27
CA GLY A 182 -1.60 3.91 24.19
C GLY A 182 -1.03 3.10 25.36
N ASP A 183 -1.61 3.24 26.55
CA ASP A 183 -1.28 2.38 27.71
C ASP A 183 -1.53 0.90 27.41
N ALA A 184 -2.61 0.58 26.69
CA ALA A 184 -2.89 -0.79 26.24
C ALA A 184 -1.80 -1.35 25.30
N LEU A 185 -1.17 -0.48 24.49
CA LEU A 185 -0.04 -0.87 23.64
C LEU A 185 1.22 -1.13 24.45
N ASP A 186 1.48 -0.31 25.46
CA ASP A 186 2.63 -0.51 26.36
C ASP A 186 2.47 -1.81 27.17
N ALA A 187 1.25 -2.11 27.64
CA ALA A 187 0.93 -3.37 28.29
C ALA A 187 1.15 -4.59 27.36
N ALA A 188 0.72 -4.51 26.10
CA ALA A 188 0.92 -5.57 25.11
C ALA A 188 2.40 -5.77 24.76
N ALA A 189 3.16 -4.68 24.61
CA ALA A 189 4.59 -4.72 24.35
C ALA A 189 5.36 -5.39 25.51
N LYS A 190 5.03 -5.02 26.76
CA LYS A 190 5.57 -5.65 27.97
C LYS A 190 5.28 -7.14 28.03
N SER A 191 4.06 -7.57 27.72
CA SER A 191 3.71 -9.01 27.72
C SER A 191 4.47 -9.82 26.65
N ASN A 192 4.86 -9.17 25.55
CA ASN A 192 5.59 -9.81 24.46
C ASN A 192 7.12 -9.72 24.60
N GLY A 193 7.63 -9.22 25.73
CA GLY A 193 9.06 -9.07 25.99
C GLY A 193 9.75 -8.01 25.10
N GLN A 194 8.98 -7.16 24.43
CA GLN A 194 9.50 -6.08 23.59
C GLN A 194 9.41 -4.78 24.38
N ALA A 195 10.50 -4.40 25.06
CA ALA A 195 10.60 -3.06 25.64
C ALA A 195 10.71 -2.05 24.49
N THR A 196 9.62 -1.35 24.18
CA THR A 196 9.68 -0.28 23.18
C THR A 196 10.40 0.91 23.82
N ALA A 197 11.58 1.27 23.32
CA ALA A 197 12.33 2.43 23.80
C ALA A 197 11.92 3.71 23.04
N VAL A 198 10.62 3.94 22.88
CA VAL A 198 10.10 5.18 22.28
C VAL A 198 10.10 6.27 23.35
N ASP A 199 10.21 7.53 22.97
CA ASP A 199 9.91 8.62 23.91
C ASP A 199 8.41 8.62 24.26
N ALA A 200 8.06 9.07 25.47
CA ALA A 200 6.68 9.03 25.97
C ALA A 200 5.70 9.91 25.17
N ASP A 201 6.21 10.95 24.50
CA ASP A 201 5.45 11.96 23.77
C ASP A 201 5.22 11.62 22.28
N VAL A 202 5.94 10.62 21.75
CA VAL A 202 5.84 10.19 20.35
C VAL A 202 4.45 9.61 20.09
N ALA A 203 3.83 10.10 19.02
CA ALA A 203 2.54 9.60 18.59
C ALA A 203 2.65 8.17 18.05
N LEU A 204 1.91 7.25 18.64
CA LEU A 204 1.76 5.87 18.17
C LEU A 204 0.66 5.76 17.10
N ALA A 205 -0.34 6.64 17.20
CA ALA A 205 -1.45 6.74 16.26
C ALA A 205 -2.10 8.13 16.34
N HIS A 206 -2.92 8.47 15.36
CA HIS A 206 -3.88 9.57 15.46
C HIS A 206 -5.28 9.06 15.13
N PHE A 207 -6.31 9.71 15.67
CA PHE A 207 -7.68 9.40 15.30
C PHE A 207 -8.56 10.63 15.14
N CYS A 208 -9.59 10.46 14.32
CA CYS A 208 -10.70 11.36 14.15
C CYS A 208 -11.99 10.61 14.44
N HIS A 209 -12.85 11.17 15.30
CA HIS A 209 -14.16 10.60 15.62
C HIS A 209 -15.27 11.57 15.21
N VAL A 210 -16.31 11.03 14.56
CA VAL A 210 -17.54 11.74 14.20
C VAL A 210 -18.68 11.15 15.04
N PRO A 211 -19.03 11.75 16.19
CA PRO A 211 -19.99 11.18 17.15
C PRO A 211 -21.37 10.92 16.56
N GLU A 212 -21.83 11.78 15.65
CA GLU A 212 -23.13 11.70 14.98
C GLU A 212 -23.37 10.35 14.27
N TYR A 213 -22.31 9.78 13.72
CA TYR A 213 -22.34 8.50 13.01
C TYR A 213 -21.59 7.41 13.74
N ASP A 214 -20.97 7.73 14.88
CA ASP A 214 -20.01 6.88 15.55
C ASP A 214 -18.95 6.32 14.57
N LEU A 215 -18.48 7.17 13.66
CA LEU A 215 -17.43 6.86 12.68
C LEU A 215 -16.07 7.19 13.29
N LEU A 216 -15.16 6.21 13.30
CA LEU A 216 -13.80 6.38 13.75
C LEU A 216 -12.82 6.19 12.58
N LEU A 217 -12.02 7.19 12.25
CA LEU A 217 -10.85 7.06 11.39
C LEU A 217 -9.60 7.09 12.26
N THR A 218 -8.69 6.14 12.10
CA THR A 218 -7.41 6.15 12.83
C THR A 218 -6.24 5.81 11.92
N SER A 219 -5.10 6.46 12.12
CA SER A 219 -3.85 6.17 11.44
C SER A 219 -2.84 5.53 12.39
N VAL A 220 -2.19 4.47 11.93
CA VAL A 220 -1.03 3.82 12.58
C VAL A 220 0.15 3.80 11.62
N TYR A 221 1.36 3.79 12.16
CA TYR A 221 2.56 4.04 11.37
C TYR A 221 3.40 2.79 11.17
N SER A 222 4.00 2.67 9.99
CA SER A 222 4.93 1.60 9.62
C SER A 222 6.20 2.17 9.00
N PHE A 223 7.30 1.44 9.08
CA PHE A 223 8.58 1.82 8.49
C PHE A 223 8.78 1.18 7.10
N GLY A 224 7.71 1.19 6.31
CA GLY A 224 7.65 0.58 4.98
C GLY A 224 7.71 -0.95 5.00
N ALA A 225 8.38 -1.52 4.00
CA ALA A 225 8.61 -2.96 3.84
C ALA A 225 9.84 -3.48 4.61
N ASP A 226 10.41 -2.66 5.51
CA ASP A 226 11.59 -3.02 6.27
C ASP A 226 11.40 -4.32 7.08
N HIS A 227 12.47 -5.11 7.08
CA HIS A 227 12.59 -6.39 7.79
C HIS A 227 13.97 -6.56 8.44
N ALA A 228 14.82 -5.53 8.38
CA ALA A 228 16.23 -5.60 8.77
C ALA A 228 16.61 -4.59 9.86
N GLU A 229 15.63 -4.07 10.60
CA GLU A 229 15.82 -3.07 11.66
C GLU A 229 16.56 -1.80 11.21
N THR A 230 16.43 -1.40 9.94
CA THR A 230 17.15 -0.26 9.34
C THR A 230 16.90 1.03 10.12
N TRP A 231 15.68 1.18 10.66
CA TRP A 231 15.23 2.41 11.28
C TRP A 231 15.32 2.43 12.80
N LYS A 232 15.92 1.42 13.42
CA LYS A 232 15.94 1.25 14.89
C LYS A 232 16.56 2.42 15.66
N SER A 233 17.49 3.14 15.03
CA SER A 233 18.17 4.31 15.62
C SER A 233 17.39 5.63 15.48
N GLN A 234 16.29 5.63 14.72
CA GLN A 234 15.52 6.85 14.47
C GLN A 234 14.66 7.20 15.68
N ARG A 235 14.53 8.50 16.01
CA ARG A 235 13.74 8.96 17.17
C ARG A 235 12.28 8.49 17.12
N LEU A 236 11.71 8.46 15.92
CA LEU A 236 10.32 8.05 15.69
C LEU A 236 10.13 6.53 15.72
N TYR A 237 11.21 5.76 15.84
CA TYR A 237 11.16 4.31 15.83
C TYR A 237 10.44 3.76 17.06
N ASN A 238 9.42 2.94 16.81
CA ASN A 238 8.83 2.08 17.80
C ASN A 238 8.91 0.63 17.33
N ALA A 239 9.40 -0.27 18.18
CA ALA A 239 9.44 -1.69 17.85
C ALA A 239 8.02 -2.29 17.77
N PRO A 240 7.81 -3.36 16.97
CA PRO A 240 8.80 -4.05 16.14
C PRO A 240 9.00 -3.39 14.76
N THR A 241 10.14 -3.66 14.11
CA THR A 241 10.41 -3.20 12.73
C THR A 241 9.49 -3.90 11.74
N ARG A 242 9.42 -5.24 11.82
CA ARG A 242 8.75 -6.07 10.83
C ARG A 242 7.25 -5.77 10.80
N PHE A 243 6.73 -5.43 9.63
CA PHE A 243 5.31 -5.07 9.46
C PHE A 243 4.35 -6.12 10.02
N GLU A 244 4.57 -7.41 9.72
CA GLU A 244 3.69 -8.49 10.17
C GLU A 244 3.63 -8.58 11.70
N SER A 245 4.75 -8.32 12.39
CA SER A 245 4.79 -8.24 13.85
C SER A 245 4.10 -6.98 14.38
N ARG A 246 4.14 -5.85 13.65
CA ARG A 246 3.40 -4.64 14.05
C ARG A 246 1.88 -4.87 14.02
N ILE A 247 1.40 -5.68 13.08
CA ILE A 247 -0.03 -6.05 13.05
C ILE A 247 -0.42 -6.73 14.37
N THR A 248 0.35 -7.73 14.79
CA THR A 248 0.04 -8.54 15.98
C THR A 248 0.31 -7.79 17.28
N ASP A 249 1.38 -7.00 17.32
CA ASP A 249 1.92 -6.46 18.57
C ASP A 249 1.45 -5.03 18.83
N LEU A 250 1.02 -4.30 17.78
CA LEU A 250 0.59 -2.90 17.89
C LEU A 250 -0.83 -2.69 17.38
N TYR A 251 -1.13 -3.08 16.13
CA TYR A 251 -2.39 -2.65 15.49
C TYR A 251 -3.61 -3.40 16.05
N GLN A 252 -3.52 -4.73 16.20
CA GLN A 252 -4.59 -5.51 16.81
C GLN A 252 -4.84 -5.11 18.29
N PRO A 253 -3.80 -4.95 19.13
CA PRO A 253 -3.98 -4.44 20.49
C PRO A 253 -4.61 -3.05 20.54
N LEU A 254 -4.23 -2.13 19.65
CA LEU A 254 -4.85 -0.79 19.59
C LEU A 254 -6.37 -0.89 19.34
N LEU A 255 -6.76 -1.64 18.31
CA LEU A 255 -8.18 -1.82 17.98
C LEU A 255 -8.94 -2.58 19.08
N ALA A 256 -8.28 -3.52 19.76
CA ALA A 256 -8.86 -4.19 20.91
C ALA A 256 -9.09 -3.23 22.08
N ALA A 257 -8.18 -2.27 22.30
CA ALA A 257 -8.32 -1.23 23.31
C ALA A 257 -9.48 -0.28 22.97
N MET A 258 -9.60 0.15 21.71
CA MET A 258 -10.72 0.97 21.24
C MET A 258 -12.09 0.29 21.39
N ALA A 259 -12.13 -1.04 21.30
CA ALA A 259 -13.34 -1.84 21.50
C ALA A 259 -13.58 -2.26 22.97
N SER A 260 -12.67 -1.94 23.88
CA SER A 260 -12.72 -2.39 25.27
C SER A 260 -13.53 -1.43 26.14
N SER A 261 -14.36 -1.99 27.03
CA SER A 261 -15.01 -1.22 28.09
C SER A 261 -14.04 -0.78 29.20
N THR A 262 -12.86 -1.41 29.30
CA THR A 262 -11.84 -1.10 30.31
C THR A 262 -11.11 0.20 30.00
N TYR A 263 -10.85 0.49 28.72
CA TYR A 263 -10.10 1.67 28.28
C TYR A 263 -11.05 2.79 27.83
N THR A 264 -11.89 3.25 28.75
CA THR A 264 -12.90 4.27 28.51
C THR A 264 -12.66 5.53 29.36
N SER A 265 -13.10 6.67 28.83
CA SER A 265 -13.06 7.97 29.51
C SER A 265 -14.12 8.88 28.87
N PRO A 266 -14.68 9.87 29.58
CA PRO A 266 -15.54 10.88 28.96
C PRO A 266 -14.87 11.63 27.79
N ALA A 267 -13.54 11.64 27.72
CA ALA A 267 -12.81 12.23 26.60
C ALA A 267 -12.69 11.30 25.38
N LEU A 268 -13.18 10.05 25.47
CA LEU A 268 -13.05 9.04 24.42
C LEU A 268 -14.39 8.68 23.78
N PRO A 269 -14.38 8.22 22.52
CA PRO A 269 -15.52 7.56 21.90
C PRO A 269 -16.03 6.40 22.75
N LYS A 270 -17.30 6.04 22.55
CA LYS A 270 -17.84 4.80 23.11
C LYS A 270 -17.06 3.59 22.57
N PRO A 271 -16.96 2.49 23.35
CA PRO A 271 -16.31 1.27 22.89
C PRO A 271 -16.86 0.82 21.53
N ARG A 272 -15.96 0.55 20.58
CA ARG A 272 -16.34 0.04 19.25
C ARG A 272 -17.06 -1.30 19.39
N LEU A 273 -18.08 -1.56 18.57
CA LEU A 273 -18.77 -2.85 18.58
C LEU A 273 -17.89 -4.02 18.10
N ARG A 274 -16.83 -3.73 17.33
CA ARG A 274 -15.93 -4.73 16.74
C ARG A 274 -14.48 -4.34 16.99
N ARG A 275 -13.64 -5.36 17.14
CA ARG A 275 -12.17 -5.24 17.25
C ARG A 275 -11.48 -5.20 15.87
N GLU A 276 -12.24 -5.42 14.80
CA GLU A 276 -11.74 -5.37 13.43
C GLU A 276 -12.21 -4.07 12.79
N PRO A 277 -11.38 -3.44 11.94
CA PRO A 277 -11.82 -2.29 11.15
C PRO A 277 -12.79 -2.75 10.05
N ASP A 278 -13.65 -1.87 9.57
CA ASP A 278 -14.49 -2.15 8.40
C ASP A 278 -13.71 -1.89 7.09
N LEU A 279 -12.78 -0.94 7.10
CA LEU A 279 -11.92 -0.58 5.98
C LEU A 279 -10.47 -0.40 6.45
N VAL A 280 -9.53 -0.98 5.72
CA VAL A 280 -8.08 -0.78 5.88
C VAL A 280 -7.56 -0.08 4.64
N ILE A 281 -6.91 1.08 4.81
CA ILE A 281 -6.20 1.79 3.75
C ILE A 281 -4.71 1.66 4.04
N PHE A 282 -4.02 0.87 3.24
CA PHE A 282 -2.60 0.59 3.37
C PHE A 282 -1.79 1.36 2.33
N ASN A 283 -0.65 1.91 2.75
CA ASN A 283 0.37 2.46 1.87
C ASN A 283 1.77 2.12 2.38
N SER A 284 2.69 1.88 1.44
CA SER A 284 4.13 1.73 1.70
C SER A 284 4.89 2.26 0.50
N GLY A 285 5.89 3.09 0.74
CA GLY A 285 6.78 3.58 -0.33
C GLY A 285 7.77 4.63 0.15
N LEU A 286 7.34 5.59 0.97
CA LEU A 286 8.22 6.69 1.41
C LEU A 286 9.39 6.20 2.26
N TRP A 287 9.14 5.39 3.28
CA TRP A 287 10.21 4.75 4.07
C TRP A 287 11.08 3.80 3.23
N ASP A 288 10.52 3.13 2.22
CA ASP A 288 11.28 2.25 1.32
C ASP A 288 12.25 3.07 0.45
N LEU A 289 11.77 4.19 -0.10
CA LEU A 289 12.56 5.15 -0.87
C LEU A 289 13.63 5.82 0.01
N ALA A 290 13.29 6.18 1.25
CA ALA A 290 14.23 6.76 2.19
C ALA A 290 15.38 5.80 2.50
N ARG A 291 15.09 4.51 2.67
CA ARG A 291 16.13 3.48 2.86
C ARG A 291 17.08 3.44 1.67
N TRP A 292 16.53 3.32 0.47
CA TRP A 292 17.36 3.22 -0.73
C TRP A 292 18.14 4.50 -1.01
N ALA A 293 17.58 5.67 -0.67
CA ALA A 293 18.31 6.91 -0.75
C ALA A 293 19.50 6.95 0.22
N SER A 294 19.33 6.47 1.46
CA SER A 294 20.46 6.32 2.39
C SER A 294 21.53 5.38 1.83
N ASP A 295 21.14 4.21 1.30
CA ASP A 295 22.07 3.26 0.68
C ASP A 295 22.82 3.88 -0.52
N ASP A 296 22.10 4.64 -1.36
CA ASP A 296 22.66 5.31 -2.53
C ASP A 296 23.63 6.43 -2.14
N ILE A 297 23.25 7.23 -1.13
CA ILE A 297 24.09 8.27 -0.53
C ILE A 297 25.41 7.68 -0.01
N ASP A 298 25.36 6.56 0.69
CA ASP A 298 26.54 5.94 1.29
C ASP A 298 27.44 5.28 0.25
N SER A 299 26.87 4.86 -0.88
CA SER A 299 27.61 4.31 -2.03
C SER A 299 28.02 5.35 -3.09
N GLY A 300 27.63 6.62 -2.91
CA GLY A 300 27.89 7.69 -3.88
C GLY A 300 27.07 7.56 -5.18
N ALA A 301 25.96 6.82 -5.15
CA ALA A 301 25.05 6.66 -6.27
C ALA A 301 24.06 7.83 -6.39
N SER A 302 23.50 8.01 -7.59
CA SER A 302 22.50 9.04 -7.89
C SER A 302 21.16 8.73 -7.23
N LEU A 303 20.55 9.72 -6.57
CA LEU A 303 19.18 9.63 -6.04
C LEU A 303 18.09 9.85 -7.09
N ILE A 304 18.48 10.31 -8.27
CA ILE A 304 17.57 10.62 -9.39
C ILE A 304 17.45 9.42 -10.32
N ASP A 305 18.44 8.53 -10.33
CA ASP A 305 18.42 7.36 -11.19
C ASP A 305 17.29 6.41 -10.82
N ASN A 306 16.85 5.64 -11.81
CA ASN A 306 15.81 4.63 -11.63
C ASN A 306 16.21 3.60 -10.55
N LEU A 307 15.21 3.12 -9.83
CA LEU A 307 15.37 1.95 -8.95
C LEU A 307 15.83 0.75 -9.77
N SER A 308 16.76 -0.01 -9.22
CA SER A 308 17.20 -1.28 -9.81
C SER A 308 16.07 -2.30 -9.82
N GLU A 309 16.13 -3.24 -10.77
CA GLU A 309 15.19 -4.36 -10.85
C GLU A 309 15.13 -5.13 -9.53
N GLN A 310 16.29 -5.38 -8.89
CA GLN A 310 16.37 -6.07 -7.61
C GLN A 310 15.56 -5.35 -6.51
N ARG A 311 15.64 -4.02 -6.42
CA ARG A 311 14.87 -3.23 -5.43
C ARG A 311 13.37 -3.33 -5.69
N ILE A 312 12.96 -3.24 -6.95
CA ILE A 312 11.55 -3.34 -7.35
C ILE A 312 11.01 -4.74 -7.06
N LEU A 313 11.71 -5.80 -7.46
CA LEU A 313 11.27 -7.19 -7.23
C LEU A 313 11.25 -7.56 -5.74
N TRP A 314 12.24 -7.06 -4.97
CA TRP A 314 12.23 -7.19 -3.52
C TRP A 314 10.99 -6.52 -2.91
N TRP A 315 10.72 -5.28 -3.29
CA TRP A 315 9.58 -4.51 -2.78
C TRP A 315 8.27 -5.19 -3.14
N ARG A 316 8.11 -5.64 -4.39
CA ARG A 316 6.94 -6.42 -4.84
C ARG A 316 6.71 -7.65 -3.98
N GLY A 317 7.75 -8.44 -3.71
CA GLY A 317 7.65 -9.62 -2.85
C GLY A 317 7.28 -9.29 -1.41
N ARG A 318 7.81 -8.20 -0.85
CA ARG A 318 7.44 -7.74 0.50
C ARG A 318 5.99 -7.26 0.57
N MET A 319 5.49 -6.57 -0.45
CA MET A 319 4.08 -6.15 -0.48
C MET A 319 3.13 -7.36 -0.48
N VAL A 320 3.49 -8.44 -1.18
CA VAL A 320 2.72 -9.70 -1.14
C VAL A 320 2.67 -10.29 0.27
N ASP A 321 3.81 -10.36 0.98
CA ASP A 321 3.84 -10.84 2.37
C ASP A 321 2.95 -9.97 3.29
N ILE A 322 3.08 -8.64 3.19
CA ILE A 322 2.37 -7.67 4.01
C ILE A 322 0.86 -7.74 3.79
N LEU A 323 0.41 -7.71 2.53
CA LEU A 323 -1.01 -7.77 2.20
C LEU A 323 -1.62 -9.13 2.56
N THR A 324 -0.84 -10.21 2.42
CA THR A 324 -1.24 -11.54 2.91
C THR A 324 -1.44 -11.53 4.42
N ALA A 325 -0.53 -10.90 5.18
CA ALA A 325 -0.66 -10.80 6.63
C ALA A 325 -1.89 -9.96 7.04
N LEU A 326 -2.10 -8.80 6.40
CA LEU A 326 -3.29 -7.97 6.62
C LEU A 326 -4.58 -8.74 6.37
N ARG A 327 -4.68 -9.47 5.25
CA ARG A 327 -5.86 -10.28 4.91
C ARG A 327 -6.07 -11.44 5.88
N LYS A 328 -5.00 -12.11 6.31
CA LYS A 328 -5.07 -13.19 7.30
C LYS A 328 -5.61 -12.68 8.65
N THR A 329 -5.18 -11.49 9.06
CA THR A 329 -5.59 -10.85 10.31
C THR A 329 -7.02 -10.34 10.25
N TRP A 330 -7.38 -9.61 9.19
CA TRP A 330 -8.67 -8.96 9.04
C TRP A 330 -9.42 -9.53 7.83
N LYS A 331 -10.07 -10.67 8.07
CA LYS A 331 -10.72 -11.46 7.01
C LYS A 331 -11.95 -10.77 6.42
N ARG A 332 -12.63 -9.94 7.20
CA ARG A 332 -13.89 -9.28 6.81
C ARG A 332 -13.71 -7.84 6.34
N SER A 333 -12.62 -7.20 6.71
CA SER A 333 -12.35 -5.81 6.36
C SER A 333 -12.08 -5.68 4.87
N ARG A 334 -12.57 -4.62 4.23
CA ARG A 334 -12.09 -4.26 2.90
C ARG A 334 -10.66 -3.77 3.02
N ILE A 335 -9.75 -4.27 2.18
CA ILE A 335 -8.36 -3.81 2.15
C ILE A 335 -8.14 -3.04 0.86
N VAL A 336 -7.75 -1.79 1.00
CA VAL A 336 -7.41 -0.88 -0.07
C VAL A 336 -5.93 -0.59 0.00
N TRP A 337 -5.23 -0.76 -1.12
CA TRP A 337 -3.84 -0.37 -1.27
C TRP A 337 -3.77 0.97 -2.00
N ARG A 338 -3.52 2.04 -1.24
CA ARG A 338 -3.28 3.39 -1.78
C ARG A 338 -1.86 3.45 -2.34
N ASN A 339 -1.71 3.99 -3.54
CA ASN A 339 -0.39 4.27 -4.09
C ASN A 339 0.30 5.48 -3.43
N THR A 340 1.60 5.59 -3.64
CA THR A 340 2.42 6.63 -3.02
C THR A 340 2.27 7.92 -3.82
N HIS A 341 1.81 8.99 -3.16
CA HIS A 341 1.67 10.29 -3.80
C HIS A 341 3.02 10.91 -4.11
N PHE A 342 3.03 11.92 -4.97
CA PHE A 342 4.25 12.61 -5.40
C PHE A 342 4.56 13.78 -4.46
N PRO A 343 5.64 13.72 -3.66
CA PRO A 343 6.13 14.85 -2.87
C PRO A 343 6.63 15.98 -3.77
N LEU A 344 6.79 17.18 -3.22
CA LEU A 344 7.38 18.30 -3.93
C LEU A 344 8.84 17.95 -4.27
N ALA A 345 9.17 18.02 -5.56
CA ALA A 345 10.53 17.83 -6.06
C ALA A 345 11.39 19.06 -5.74
N SER A 346 11.71 19.25 -4.46
CA SER A 346 12.48 20.40 -3.95
C SER A 346 13.73 19.94 -3.19
N GLU A 347 14.74 20.81 -3.10
CA GLU A 347 15.96 20.58 -2.33
C GLU A 347 15.71 20.48 -0.81
N ALA A 348 14.52 20.88 -0.34
CA ALA A 348 14.13 20.74 1.06
C ALA A 348 13.77 19.30 1.44
N ASN A 349 13.48 18.46 0.45
CA ASN A 349 13.07 17.08 0.65
C ASN A 349 14.30 16.17 0.77
N THR A 350 15.03 16.21 1.88
CA THR A 350 16.24 15.38 2.09
C THR A 350 15.98 14.24 3.08
N VAL A 351 16.89 13.26 3.14
CA VAL A 351 16.85 12.19 4.17
C VAL A 351 16.86 12.81 5.57
N GLU A 352 17.70 13.82 5.79
CA GLU A 352 17.82 14.49 7.08
C GLU A 352 16.55 15.23 7.47
N TRP A 353 15.91 15.91 6.52
CA TRP A 353 14.60 16.54 6.74
C TRP A 353 13.55 15.48 7.13
N PHE A 354 13.46 14.40 6.36
CA PHE A 354 12.50 13.32 6.61
C PHE A 354 12.72 12.61 7.96
N LEU A 355 13.97 12.49 8.40
CA LEU A 355 14.34 11.88 9.68
C LEU A 355 14.35 12.90 10.85
N GLY A 356 14.18 14.19 10.59
CA GLY A 356 14.26 15.25 11.60
C GLY A 356 15.67 15.48 12.15
N THR A 357 16.71 15.25 11.35
CA THR A 357 18.13 15.40 11.72
C THR A 357 18.83 16.56 10.99
N GLU A 358 18.05 17.58 10.61
CA GLU A 358 18.54 18.79 9.94
C GLU A 358 19.70 19.46 10.70
N GLY A 359 20.81 19.72 10.00
CA GLY A 359 22.04 20.27 10.58
C GLY A 359 23.29 19.42 10.37
N ALA A 360 23.13 18.15 9.96
CA ALA A 360 24.21 17.36 9.38
C ALA A 360 24.60 17.90 7.99
N VAL A 361 25.81 17.58 7.50
CA VAL A 361 26.30 17.98 6.18
C VAL A 361 25.26 17.61 5.12
N LYS A 362 24.63 18.61 4.48
CA LYS A 362 23.63 18.40 3.43
C LYS A 362 24.26 17.61 2.29
N LYS A 363 23.87 16.35 2.13
CA LYS A 363 24.19 15.57 0.93
C LYS A 363 23.10 15.91 -0.10
N ASN A 364 23.43 16.88 -0.95
CA ASN A 364 22.50 17.63 -1.80
C ASN A 364 21.84 16.78 -2.90
N HIS A 365 20.69 16.14 -2.65
CA HIS A 365 19.75 15.71 -3.70
C HIS A 365 18.33 15.54 -3.11
N PRO A 366 17.26 15.75 -3.92
CA PRO A 366 15.90 15.45 -3.49
C PRO A 366 15.72 13.94 -3.25
N LEU A 367 15.24 13.59 -2.06
CA LEU A 367 14.98 12.24 -1.55
C LEU A 367 13.95 11.49 -2.41
N TYR A 368 12.86 12.18 -2.73
CA TYR A 368 11.71 11.58 -3.39
C TYR A 368 11.62 12.04 -4.85
N HIS A 369 12.44 11.45 -5.71
CA HIS A 369 12.35 11.72 -7.15
C HIS A 369 11.15 11.01 -7.79
N SER A 370 10.45 11.71 -8.69
CA SER A 370 9.18 11.26 -9.27
C SER A 370 9.28 9.96 -10.07
N ASN A 371 10.43 9.68 -10.71
CA ASN A 371 10.62 8.42 -11.44
C ASN A 371 10.57 7.20 -10.52
N ARG A 372 11.20 7.26 -9.34
CA ARG A 372 11.25 6.14 -8.38
C ARG A 372 9.86 5.87 -7.80
N ILE A 373 9.10 6.92 -7.51
CA ILE A 373 7.69 6.81 -7.08
C ILE A 373 6.85 6.21 -8.21
N SER A 374 7.03 6.68 -9.45
CA SER A 374 6.34 6.11 -10.61
C SER A 374 6.65 4.62 -10.78
N GLN A 375 7.90 4.19 -10.59
CA GLN A 375 8.27 2.77 -10.62
C GLN A 375 7.55 1.96 -9.53
N LEU A 376 7.45 2.46 -8.29
CA LEU A 376 6.71 1.79 -7.21
C LEU A 376 5.20 1.75 -7.48
N ASN A 377 4.61 2.85 -7.96
CA ASN A 377 3.19 2.91 -8.29
C ASN A 377 2.82 1.97 -9.46
N ASN A 378 3.70 1.86 -10.47
CA ASN A 378 3.53 0.89 -11.54
C ASN A 378 3.74 -0.55 -11.06
N ALA A 379 4.70 -0.80 -10.15
CA ALA A 379 4.90 -2.11 -9.54
C ALA A 379 3.66 -2.55 -8.73
N GLN A 380 3.05 -1.64 -7.97
CA GLN A 380 1.77 -1.88 -7.32
C GLN A 380 0.68 -2.25 -8.33
N ARG A 381 0.51 -1.47 -9.40
CA ARG A 381 -0.49 -1.75 -10.43
C ARG A 381 -0.30 -3.14 -11.03
N SER A 382 0.95 -3.52 -11.33
CA SER A 382 1.26 -4.86 -11.86
C SER A 382 0.93 -6.00 -10.90
N LEU A 383 0.92 -5.76 -9.58
CA LEU A 383 0.56 -6.76 -8.58
C LEU A 383 -0.95 -6.93 -8.45
N LEU A 384 -1.71 -5.84 -8.60
CA LEU A 384 -3.16 -5.83 -8.56
C LEU A 384 -3.77 -6.35 -9.87
N GLU A 385 -3.13 -6.06 -10.99
CA GLU A 385 -3.56 -6.42 -12.34
C GLU A 385 -2.41 -7.16 -13.07
N PRO A 386 -2.10 -8.40 -12.66
CA PRO A 386 -1.03 -9.16 -13.27
C PRO A 386 -1.33 -9.43 -14.75
N GLN A 387 -0.31 -9.26 -15.60
CA GLN A 387 -0.38 -9.51 -17.03
C GLN A 387 0.55 -10.66 -17.41
N GLY A 388 0.09 -11.55 -18.30
CA GLY A 388 0.89 -12.68 -18.78
C GLY A 388 1.32 -13.60 -17.63
N ASP A 389 2.61 -13.94 -17.59
CA ASP A 389 3.21 -14.83 -16.59
C ASP A 389 3.72 -14.08 -15.33
N ASP A 390 3.30 -12.83 -15.11
CA ASP A 390 3.72 -12.04 -13.95
C ASP A 390 3.09 -12.59 -12.65
N VAL A 391 3.83 -13.49 -11.98
CA VAL A 391 3.44 -14.07 -10.69
C VAL A 391 4.41 -13.62 -9.61
N ALA A 392 4.00 -12.62 -8.83
CA ALA A 392 4.71 -12.24 -7.63
C ALA A 392 4.37 -13.18 -6.46
N LYS A 393 5.40 -13.59 -5.72
CA LYS A 393 5.29 -14.36 -4.48
C LYS A 393 5.88 -13.56 -3.34
N GLY A 394 5.50 -13.92 -2.11
CA GLY A 394 6.10 -13.36 -0.92
C GLY A 394 7.64 -13.45 -0.94
N TYR A 395 8.29 -12.42 -0.40
CA TYR A 395 9.74 -12.38 -0.28
C TYR A 395 10.20 -13.24 0.91
N LEU A 396 9.54 -13.07 2.07
CA LEU A 396 9.80 -13.83 3.28
C LEU A 396 9.03 -15.16 3.29
N ASP A 397 7.75 -15.13 2.91
CA ASP A 397 6.92 -16.33 2.81
C ASP A 397 6.70 -16.70 1.34
N ARG A 398 7.48 -17.65 0.83
CA ARG A 398 7.36 -18.11 -0.58
C ARG A 398 6.01 -18.74 -0.90
N SER A 399 5.21 -19.12 0.11
CA SER A 399 3.85 -19.61 -0.07
C SER A 399 2.82 -18.49 -0.19
N ALA A 400 3.13 -17.27 0.27
CA ALA A 400 2.24 -16.13 0.18
C ALA A 400 1.96 -15.74 -1.27
N ARG A 401 0.71 -15.36 -1.52
CA ARG A 401 0.18 -14.93 -2.82
C ARG A 401 -0.63 -13.67 -2.61
N MET A 402 -0.66 -12.81 -3.62
CA MET A 402 -1.46 -11.60 -3.59
C MET A 402 -2.94 -11.94 -3.29
N PRO A 403 -3.55 -11.38 -2.24
CA PRO A 403 -4.97 -11.60 -2.00
C PRO A 403 -5.82 -11.00 -3.13
N VAL A 404 -6.81 -11.77 -3.60
CA VAL A 404 -7.62 -11.44 -4.78
C VAL A 404 -8.62 -10.29 -4.56
N ASP A 405 -8.83 -9.91 -3.30
CA ASP A 405 -9.84 -8.95 -2.85
C ASP A 405 -9.19 -7.67 -2.28
N VAL A 406 -7.90 -7.44 -2.57
CA VAL A 406 -7.24 -6.16 -2.30
C VAL A 406 -7.47 -5.26 -3.49
N HIS A 407 -7.93 -4.04 -3.24
CA HIS A 407 -8.24 -3.07 -4.29
C HIS A 407 -7.21 -1.94 -4.33
N GLY A 408 -6.74 -1.60 -5.52
CA GLY A 408 -5.89 -0.43 -5.71
C GLY A 408 -6.67 0.88 -5.61
N VAL A 409 -6.03 1.89 -5.03
CA VAL A 409 -6.49 3.27 -5.10
C VAL A 409 -5.38 4.14 -5.66
N ASP A 410 -5.70 4.87 -6.73
CA ASP A 410 -4.76 5.69 -7.49
C ASP A 410 -4.69 7.14 -6.97
N PHE A 411 -4.63 7.31 -5.65
CA PHE A 411 -4.65 8.62 -5.00
C PHE A 411 -3.57 9.57 -5.51
N ALA A 412 -2.36 9.07 -5.78
CA ALA A 412 -1.25 9.83 -6.33
C ALA A 412 -1.60 10.51 -7.65
N ASN A 413 -2.29 9.81 -8.55
CA ASN A 413 -2.67 10.37 -9.84
C ASN A 413 -3.88 11.30 -9.73
N LEU A 414 -4.77 11.09 -8.75
CA LEU A 414 -5.90 12.00 -8.50
C LEU A 414 -5.45 13.42 -8.11
N ILE A 415 -4.31 13.53 -7.42
CA ILE A 415 -3.76 14.82 -6.95
C ILE A 415 -2.47 15.23 -7.68
N LEU A 416 -2.14 14.55 -8.78
CA LEU A 416 -0.96 14.88 -9.57
C LEU A 416 -1.12 16.28 -10.19
N GLY A 417 -0.07 17.10 -10.13
CA GLY A 417 -0.11 18.50 -10.58
C GLY A 417 -0.84 19.45 -9.63
N GLN A 418 -1.07 19.04 -8.38
CA GLN A 418 -1.56 19.89 -7.29
C GLN A 418 -0.44 20.23 -6.28
N ASP A 419 0.81 20.25 -6.75
CA ASP A 419 2.01 20.43 -5.93
C ASP A 419 2.11 21.82 -5.30
N GLN A 420 1.52 22.84 -5.93
CA GLN A 420 1.35 24.19 -5.35
C GLN A 420 0.47 24.20 -4.10
N HIS A 421 -0.28 23.12 -3.87
CA HIS A 421 -1.14 22.92 -2.71
C HIS A 421 -0.54 21.88 -1.75
N GLN A 422 0.79 21.78 -1.59
CA GLN A 422 1.40 21.00 -0.52
C GLN A 422 1.66 21.87 0.72
N LEU A 423 1.56 21.28 1.91
CA LEU A 423 1.82 21.99 3.18
C LEU A 423 3.32 22.07 3.48
N ASP A 424 4.02 21.00 3.14
CA ASP A 424 5.45 20.83 3.29
C ASP A 424 5.95 19.95 2.12
N PRO A 425 7.26 19.68 1.99
CA PRO A 425 7.79 18.91 0.87
C PRO A 425 7.19 17.52 0.66
N LEU A 426 6.52 16.95 1.67
CA LEU A 426 5.93 15.62 1.63
C LEU A 426 4.40 15.64 1.72
N THR A 427 3.82 16.58 2.43
CA THR A 427 2.43 16.46 2.88
C THR A 427 1.50 17.20 1.92
N PRO A 428 0.53 16.51 1.30
CA PRO A 428 -0.48 17.20 0.49
C PRO A 428 -1.34 18.10 1.40
N SER A 429 -1.98 19.16 0.89
CA SER A 429 -2.82 20.04 1.72
C SER A 429 -4.27 19.60 1.87
N LEU A 430 -4.99 20.33 2.73
CA LEU A 430 -6.40 20.12 3.03
C LEU A 430 -7.29 20.17 1.77
N SER A 431 -6.98 21.08 0.84
CA SER A 431 -7.70 21.23 -0.43
C SER A 431 -6.69 21.42 -1.57
N PRO A 432 -6.73 20.57 -2.62
CA PRO A 432 -7.81 19.62 -2.90
C PRO A 432 -7.66 18.24 -2.23
N ALA A 433 -6.44 17.87 -1.80
CA ALA A 433 -6.12 16.48 -1.50
C ALA A 433 -6.85 15.90 -0.29
N GLY A 434 -6.98 16.66 0.80
CA GLY A 434 -7.75 16.24 1.98
C GLY A 434 -9.22 15.97 1.66
N SER A 435 -9.85 16.82 0.83
CA SER A 435 -11.25 16.67 0.40
C SER A 435 -11.44 15.44 -0.49
N ILE A 436 -10.57 15.25 -1.49
CA ILE A 436 -10.60 14.08 -2.37
C ILE A 436 -10.34 12.79 -1.58
N PHE A 437 -9.40 12.81 -0.64
CA PHE A 437 -9.13 11.65 0.22
C PHE A 437 -10.34 11.29 1.09
N ALA A 438 -11.01 12.28 1.69
CA ALA A 438 -12.19 12.05 2.51
C ALA A 438 -13.34 11.44 1.72
N GLU A 439 -13.58 11.90 0.49
CA GLU A 439 -14.53 11.29 -0.44
C GLU A 439 -14.14 9.86 -0.79
N LEU A 440 -12.86 9.61 -1.07
CA LEU A 440 -12.34 8.29 -1.38
C LEU A 440 -12.50 7.29 -0.21
N VAL A 441 -12.34 7.75 1.02
CA VAL A 441 -12.57 6.93 2.23
C VAL A 441 -14.03 6.49 2.28
N LEU A 442 -14.99 7.41 2.14
CA LEU A 442 -16.41 7.07 2.21
C LEU A 442 -16.86 6.21 1.03
N TRP A 443 -16.30 6.42 -0.16
CA TRP A 443 -16.55 5.58 -1.32
C TRP A 443 -16.14 4.12 -1.08
N ASN A 444 -14.92 3.92 -0.56
CA ASN A 444 -14.44 2.59 -0.23
C ASN A 444 -15.16 1.99 0.98
N LEU A 445 -15.59 2.81 1.94
CA LEU A 445 -16.40 2.34 3.06
C LEU A 445 -17.79 1.89 2.58
N GLN A 446 -18.41 2.60 1.64
CA GLN A 446 -19.65 2.17 1.00
C GLN A 446 -19.46 0.80 0.32
N ALA A 447 -18.39 0.62 -0.46
CA ALA A 447 -18.09 -0.66 -1.08
C ALA A 447 -17.89 -1.79 -0.06
N ALA A 448 -17.22 -1.51 1.07
CA ALA A 448 -17.02 -2.47 2.16
C ALA A 448 -18.35 -2.93 2.78
N VAL A 449 -19.28 -1.98 3.02
CA VAL A 449 -20.60 -2.30 3.60
C VAL A 449 -21.49 -3.08 2.64
N GLU A 450 -21.38 -2.79 1.35
CA GLU A 450 -22.17 -3.47 0.30
C GLU A 450 -21.57 -4.81 -0.13
N GLY A 451 -20.40 -5.20 0.40
CA GLY A 451 -19.73 -6.46 0.07
C GLY A 451 -19.17 -6.50 -1.36
N ARG A 452 -18.76 -5.34 -1.89
CA ARG A 452 -18.20 -5.17 -3.23
C ARG A 452 -16.69 -5.12 -3.25
#